data_AF-A0A661WAN9-F1
#
_entry.id   AF-A0A661WAN9-F1
#
_cell.length_a   1.000
_cell.length_b   1.000
_cell.length_c   1.000
_cell.angle_alpha   90.00
_cell.angle_beta   90.00
_cell.angle_gamma   90.00
#
_symmetry.space_group_name_H-M   'P 1'
#
loop_
_entity.id
_entity.type
_entity.pdbx_description
1 polymer ?
#
loop_
_entity_poly.entity_id
_entity_poly.type
_entity_poly.pdbx_seq_one_letter_code
_entity_poly.pdbx_strand_id
1 'polypeptide(L)'
;MSSTLTILRNRRKGQNDSDARLRRGSRNTLVGCGFFISLFLVLLIFSLVLGYQNLIQDLPPVENLEILLNPRNGSLLQPTRIYDRSGENLVKVFAPEDSPRRYIPLGAENPQHIPDALAEATIALADPDFWQNPGYHL
;
A
#
# COMPACT_ATOMS: atom_id res chain seq x y z
N MET A 1 -49.72 -66.47 22.76
CA MET A 1 -48.30 -66.14 22.47
C MET A 1 -48.26 -65.05 21.40
N SER A 2 -47.43 -64.03 21.59
CA SER A 2 -47.01 -63.01 20.60
C SER A 2 -48.10 -62.16 19.94
N SER A 3 -48.55 -61.06 20.57
CA SER A 3 -49.23 -59.94 19.84
C SER A 3 -49.32 -58.61 20.60
N THR A 4 -48.31 -58.23 21.38
CA THR A 4 -48.27 -56.89 22.03
C THR A 4 -46.94 -56.14 21.86
N LEU A 5 -45.90 -56.78 21.31
CA LEU A 5 -44.56 -56.20 21.21
C LEU A 5 -44.33 -55.27 19.99
N THR A 6 -45.26 -55.22 19.03
CA THR A 6 -45.08 -54.43 17.80
C THR A 6 -45.55 -52.99 17.90
N ILE A 7 -46.45 -52.67 18.84
CA ILE A 7 -47.08 -51.35 18.93
C ILE A 7 -46.19 -50.31 19.64
N LEU A 8 -45.30 -50.74 20.53
CA LEU A 8 -44.37 -49.82 21.22
C LEU A 8 -43.12 -49.45 20.39
N ARG A 9 -42.85 -50.14 19.27
CA ARG A 9 -41.64 -49.89 18.48
C ARG A 9 -41.78 -48.72 17.50
N ASN A 10 -43.00 -48.32 17.15
CA ASN A 10 -43.22 -47.28 16.13
C ASN A 10 -43.20 -45.84 16.65
N ARG A 11 -43.10 -45.60 17.97
CA ARG A 11 -43.07 -44.22 18.52
C ARG A 11 -41.66 -43.66 18.72
N ARG A 12 -40.63 -44.50 18.75
CA ARG A 12 -39.22 -44.06 18.85
C ARG A 12 -38.57 -43.68 17.52
N LYS A 13 -39.26 -43.88 16.40
CA LYS A 13 -38.74 -43.51 15.07
C LYS A 13 -39.02 -42.05 14.68
N GLY A 14 -39.84 -41.34 15.44
CA GLY A 14 -40.18 -39.93 15.18
C GLY A 14 -39.25 -38.89 15.81
N GLN A 15 -38.33 -39.29 16.70
CA GLN A 15 -37.40 -38.35 17.37
C GLN A 15 -36.03 -38.25 16.68
N ASN A 16 -35.65 -39.19 15.82
CA ASN A 16 -34.40 -39.11 15.04
C ASN A 16 -34.52 -38.35 13.71
N ASP A 17 -35.74 -38.04 13.25
CA ASP A 17 -35.95 -37.29 11.99
C ASP A 17 -35.88 -35.76 12.18
N SER A 18 -36.01 -35.26 13.43
CA SER A 18 -35.85 -33.85 13.76
C SER A 18 -34.40 -33.37 13.58
N ASP A 19 -33.42 -34.21 13.91
CA ASP A 19 -31.99 -33.88 13.78
C ASP A 19 -31.53 -33.84 12.32
N ALA A 20 -32.15 -34.64 11.45
CA ALA A 20 -31.84 -34.65 10.02
C ALA A 20 -32.30 -33.36 9.31
N ARG A 21 -33.38 -32.73 9.76
CA ARG A 21 -33.90 -31.46 9.20
C ARG A 21 -33.04 -30.26 9.63
N LEU A 22 -32.59 -30.24 10.89
CA LEU A 22 -31.69 -29.21 11.42
C LEU A 22 -30.31 -29.26 10.74
N ARG A 23 -29.76 -30.46 10.50
CA ARG A 23 -28.48 -30.62 9.76
C ARG A 23 -28.57 -30.21 8.29
N ARG A 24 -29.74 -30.34 7.65
CA ARG A 24 -29.95 -29.93 6.24
C ARG A 24 -30.09 -28.41 6.10
N GLY A 25 -30.74 -27.73 7.05
CA GLY A 25 -30.81 -26.26 7.12
C GLY A 25 -29.47 -25.61 7.48
N SER A 26 -28.76 -26.17 8.47
CA SER A 26 -27.44 -25.69 8.92
C SER A 26 -26.36 -25.77 7.84
N ARG A 27 -26.42 -26.79 6.97
CA ARG A 27 -25.46 -26.92 5.87
C ARG A 27 -25.67 -25.86 4.78
N ASN A 28 -26.91 -25.47 4.49
CA ASN A 28 -27.19 -24.39 3.54
C ASN A 28 -26.83 -23.01 4.09
N THR A 29 -27.02 -22.75 5.39
CA THR A 29 -26.60 -21.50 6.02
C THR A 29 -25.08 -21.35 6.08
N LEU A 30 -24.34 -22.46 6.30
CA LEU A 30 -22.88 -22.45 6.31
C LEU A 30 -22.30 -22.19 4.91
N VAL A 31 -22.89 -22.81 3.87
CA VAL A 31 -22.52 -22.55 2.47
C VAL A 31 -22.86 -21.11 2.06
N GLY A 32 -24.01 -20.59 2.48
CA GLY A 32 -24.40 -19.20 2.24
C GLY A 32 -23.44 -18.20 2.90
N CYS A 33 -23.11 -18.38 4.17
CA CYS A 33 -22.11 -17.54 4.86
C CYS A 33 -20.73 -17.59 4.16
N GLY A 34 -20.28 -18.76 3.72
CA GLY A 34 -19.04 -18.90 2.96
C GLY A 34 -19.06 -18.09 1.66
N PHE A 35 -20.18 -18.12 0.93
CA PHE A 35 -20.35 -17.31 -0.28
C PHE A 35 -20.30 -15.80 0.02
N PHE A 36 -20.99 -15.34 1.07
CA PHE A 36 -20.96 -13.92 1.45
C PHE A 36 -19.57 -13.46 1.89
N ILE A 37 -18.85 -14.27 2.67
CA ILE A 37 -17.47 -13.96 3.08
C ILE A 37 -16.55 -13.91 1.85
N SER A 38 -16.68 -14.87 0.94
CA SER A 38 -15.90 -14.89 -0.30
C SER A 38 -16.19 -13.66 -1.17
N LEU A 39 -17.47 -13.32 -1.36
CA LEU A 39 -17.87 -12.14 -2.12
C LEU A 39 -17.37 -10.84 -1.45
N PHE A 40 -17.48 -10.75 -0.13
CA PHE A 40 -16.97 -9.62 0.63
C PHE A 40 -15.45 -9.48 0.49
N LEU A 41 -14.70 -10.59 0.57
CA LEU A 41 -13.25 -10.59 0.38
C LEU A 41 -12.87 -10.09 -1.02
N VAL A 42 -13.58 -10.52 -2.07
CA VAL A 42 -13.35 -10.06 -3.44
C VAL A 42 -13.60 -8.56 -3.54
N LEU A 43 -14.72 -8.07 -3.01
CA LEU A 43 -15.03 -6.63 -3.00
C LEU A 43 -14.00 -5.82 -2.21
N LEU A 44 -13.53 -6.34 -1.08
CA LEU A 44 -12.49 -5.72 -0.25
C LEU A 44 -11.19 -5.58 -1.04
N ILE A 45 -10.73 -6.65 -1.71
CA ILE A 45 -9.52 -6.63 -2.52
C ILE A 45 -9.65 -5.61 -3.66
N PHE A 46 -10.77 -5.59 -4.38
CA PHE A 46 -11.02 -4.60 -5.42
C PHE A 46 -11.01 -3.17 -4.87
N SER A 47 -11.65 -2.94 -3.73
CA SER A 47 -11.66 -1.62 -3.08
C SER A 47 -10.25 -1.18 -2.68
N LEU A 48 -9.42 -2.09 -2.16
CA LEU A 48 -8.03 -1.80 -1.80
C LEU A 48 -7.19 -1.46 -3.03
N VAL A 49 -7.33 -2.20 -4.12
CA VAL A 49 -6.59 -1.93 -5.36
C VAL A 49 -6.96 -0.57 -5.95
N LEU A 50 -8.25 -0.25 -6.03
CA LEU A 50 -8.71 1.05 -6.52
C LEU A 50 -8.30 2.21 -5.60
N GLY A 51 -8.36 1.99 -4.28
CA GLY A 51 -7.90 2.96 -3.29
C GLY A 51 -6.39 3.22 -3.40
N TYR A 52 -5.59 2.16 -3.57
CA TYR A 52 -4.15 2.26 -3.77
C TYR A 52 -3.82 3.05 -5.03
N GLN A 53 -4.48 2.77 -6.16
CA GLN A 53 -4.27 3.51 -7.41
C GLN A 53 -4.50 5.01 -7.24
N ASN A 54 -5.56 5.43 -6.55
CA ASN A 54 -5.82 6.86 -6.28
C ASN A 54 -4.71 7.50 -5.44
N LEU A 55 -4.07 6.75 -4.54
CA LEU A 55 -3.03 7.28 -3.66
C LEU A 55 -1.71 7.56 -4.41
N ILE A 56 -1.38 6.74 -5.41
CA ILE A 56 -0.13 6.83 -6.18
C ILE A 56 -0.28 7.42 -7.58
N GLN A 57 -1.49 7.76 -8.02
CA GLN A 57 -1.77 8.25 -9.37
C GLN A 57 -0.96 9.50 -9.75
N ASP A 58 -0.70 10.37 -8.79
CA ASP A 58 0.01 11.64 -9.01
C ASP A 58 1.53 11.53 -8.84
N LEU A 59 2.05 10.35 -8.47
CA LEU A 59 3.49 10.15 -8.35
C LEU A 59 4.12 10.02 -9.75
N PRO A 60 5.20 10.75 -10.04
CA PRO A 60 5.91 10.57 -11.28
C PRO A 60 6.52 9.15 -11.35
N PRO A 61 6.57 8.53 -12.55
CA PRO A 61 7.36 7.33 -12.77
C PRO A 61 8.81 7.52 -12.30
N VAL A 62 9.42 6.46 -11.78
CA VAL A 62 10.79 6.51 -11.23
C VAL A 62 11.80 6.94 -12.29
N GLU A 63 11.61 6.54 -13.55
CA GLU A 63 12.48 6.96 -14.66
C GLU A 63 12.49 8.48 -14.87
N ASN A 64 11.39 9.16 -14.56
CA ASN A 64 11.28 10.61 -14.73
C ASN A 64 12.02 11.38 -13.65
N LEU A 65 12.36 10.76 -12.51
CA LEU A 65 13.10 11.43 -11.44
C LEU A 65 14.45 11.97 -11.92
N GLU A 66 15.14 11.23 -12.78
CA GLU A 66 16.43 11.68 -13.33
C GLU A 66 16.29 12.97 -14.16
N ILE A 67 15.21 13.07 -14.94
CA ILE A 67 14.90 14.27 -15.73
C ILE A 67 14.53 15.43 -14.79
N LEU A 68 13.68 15.17 -13.79
CA LEU A 68 13.20 16.16 -12.84
C LEU A 68 14.31 16.67 -11.90
N LEU A 69 15.34 15.85 -11.62
CA LEU A 69 16.51 16.17 -10.80
C LEU A 69 17.74 16.52 -11.64
N ASN A 70 17.59 16.72 -12.96
CA ASN A 70 18.71 17.03 -13.82
C ASN A 70 19.48 18.26 -13.31
N PRO A 71 20.82 18.20 -13.13
CA PRO A 71 21.62 19.28 -12.59
C PRO A 71 21.49 20.63 -13.31
N ARG A 72 21.16 20.62 -14.61
CA ARG A 72 21.10 21.83 -15.44
C ARG A 72 19.73 22.47 -15.45
N ASN A 73 18.67 21.67 -15.54
CA ASN A 73 17.31 22.15 -15.83
C ASN A 73 16.21 21.35 -15.10
N GLY A 74 16.56 20.55 -14.10
CA GLY A 74 15.61 19.79 -13.30
C GLY A 74 14.62 20.70 -12.57
N SER A 75 13.33 20.46 -12.76
CA SER A 75 12.26 21.26 -12.15
C SER A 75 12.22 21.12 -10.63
N LEU A 76 12.66 19.97 -10.08
CA LEU A 76 12.75 19.75 -8.63
C LEU A 76 13.92 20.48 -7.96
N LEU A 77 14.87 20.99 -8.75
CA LEU A 77 15.94 21.85 -8.24
C LEU A 77 15.51 23.32 -8.13
N GLN A 78 14.38 23.69 -8.76
CA GLN A 78 13.87 25.05 -8.72
C GLN A 78 13.12 25.29 -7.41
N PRO A 79 13.38 26.42 -6.72
CA PRO A 79 12.63 26.77 -5.52
C PRO A 79 11.19 27.13 -5.89
N THR A 80 10.28 27.02 -4.92
CA THR A 80 8.90 27.45 -5.12
C THR A 80 8.84 28.96 -5.33
N ARG A 81 8.21 29.39 -6.43
CA ARG A 81 8.04 30.80 -6.80
C ARG A 81 6.57 31.16 -6.79
N ILE A 82 6.22 32.22 -6.06
CA ILE A 82 4.88 32.81 -6.07
C ILE A 82 4.90 34.01 -6.99
N TYR A 83 4.02 34.00 -7.97
CA TYR A 83 3.77 35.11 -8.88
C TYR A 83 2.47 35.83 -8.50
N ASP A 84 2.32 37.06 -8.98
CA ASP A 84 1.07 37.81 -8.85
C ASP A 84 -0.04 37.23 -9.77
N ARG A 85 -1.20 37.90 -9.79
CA ARG A 85 -2.35 37.43 -10.59
C ARG A 85 -2.09 37.41 -12.10
N SER A 86 -1.15 38.21 -12.61
CA SER A 86 -0.81 38.19 -14.04
C SER A 86 0.15 37.07 -14.38
N GLY A 87 0.83 36.49 -13.38
CA GLY A 87 1.87 35.49 -13.57
C GLY A 87 3.20 36.08 -14.01
N GLU A 88 3.30 37.41 -14.15
CA GLU A 88 4.50 38.08 -14.65
C GLU A 88 5.39 38.57 -13.52
N ASN A 89 4.81 39.06 -12.41
CA ASN A 89 5.60 39.62 -11.33
C ASN A 89 5.88 38.57 -10.25
N LEU A 90 7.17 38.30 -10.02
CA LEU A 90 7.62 37.44 -8.94
C LEU A 90 7.42 38.15 -7.59
N VAL A 91 6.56 37.60 -6.74
CA VAL A 91 6.24 38.14 -5.41
C VAL A 91 7.18 37.58 -4.35
N LYS A 92 7.45 36.26 -4.40
CA LYS A 92 8.25 35.58 -3.37
C LYS A 92 8.91 34.33 -3.93
N VAL A 93 10.15 34.08 -3.52
CA VAL A 93 10.83 32.80 -3.67
C VAL A 93 10.92 32.14 -2.30
N PHE A 94 10.53 30.88 -2.19
CA PHE A 94 10.72 30.06 -0.99
C PHE A 94 11.96 29.21 -1.17
N ALA A 95 13.09 29.73 -0.66
CA ALA A 95 14.35 29.03 -0.56
C ALA A 95 14.96 29.29 0.83
N PRO A 96 15.66 28.32 1.44
CA PRO A 96 16.34 28.51 2.72
C PRO A 96 17.44 29.58 2.65
N GLU A 97 18.06 29.71 1.48
CA GLU A 97 19.10 30.68 1.17
C GLU A 97 18.78 31.36 -0.17
N ASP A 98 19.31 32.57 -0.38
CA ASP A 98 19.23 33.28 -1.66
C ASP A 98 20.11 32.64 -2.76
N SER A 99 20.72 31.48 -2.48
CA SER A 99 21.58 30.72 -3.39
C SER A 99 20.80 29.61 -4.11
N PRO A 100 21.06 29.36 -5.41
CA PRO A 100 20.44 28.25 -6.11
C PRO A 100 20.84 26.90 -5.49
N ARG A 101 19.90 25.95 -5.45
CA ARG A 101 20.22 24.55 -5.11
C ARG A 101 21.24 24.03 -6.11
N ARG A 102 22.37 23.54 -5.61
CA ARG A 102 23.41 22.90 -6.42
C ARG A 102 23.30 21.39 -6.31
N TYR A 103 23.20 20.71 -7.44
CA TYR A 103 23.36 19.27 -7.50
C TYR A 103 24.83 18.90 -7.33
N ILE A 104 25.14 18.00 -6.39
CA ILE A 104 26.49 17.51 -6.14
C ILE A 104 26.52 16.00 -6.42
N PRO A 105 27.31 15.54 -7.39
CA PRO A 105 27.40 14.12 -7.74
C PRO A 105 28.14 13.31 -6.67
N LEU A 106 27.88 12.00 -6.64
CA LEU A 106 28.59 11.06 -5.75
C LEU A 106 29.80 10.41 -6.42
N GLY A 107 29.77 10.18 -7.73
CA GLY A 107 30.81 9.42 -8.43
C GLY A 107 32.11 10.21 -8.60
N ALA A 108 33.24 9.56 -8.27
CA ALA A 108 34.60 10.11 -8.38
C ALA A 108 34.98 10.60 -9.79
N GLU A 109 34.27 10.13 -10.83
CA GLU A 109 34.40 10.59 -12.22
C GLU A 109 34.14 12.09 -12.40
N ASN A 110 33.37 12.70 -11.50
CA ASN A 110 33.08 14.13 -11.56
C ASN A 110 34.00 14.90 -10.62
N PRO A 111 34.78 15.89 -11.10
CA PRO A 111 35.66 16.69 -10.24
C PRO A 111 34.97 17.44 -9.09
N GLN A 112 33.64 17.59 -9.17
CA GLN A 112 32.82 18.28 -8.19
C GLN A 112 32.10 17.32 -7.23
N HIS A 113 32.44 16.03 -7.23
CA HIS A 113 31.84 15.04 -6.34
C HIS A 113 32.09 15.36 -4.86
N ILE A 114 31.22 14.85 -3.99
CA ILE A 114 31.49 14.86 -2.55
C ILE A 114 32.59 13.84 -2.20
N PRO A 115 33.42 14.08 -1.17
CA PRO A 115 34.35 13.07 -0.70
C PRO A 115 33.64 11.80 -0.22
N ASP A 116 34.17 10.63 -0.56
CA ASP A 116 33.60 9.34 -0.16
C ASP A 116 33.40 9.23 1.36
N ALA A 117 34.37 9.71 2.14
CA ALA A 117 34.30 9.72 3.59
C ALA A 117 33.09 10.50 4.13
N LEU A 118 32.63 11.56 3.45
CA LEU A 118 31.44 12.31 3.85
C LEU A 118 30.17 11.51 3.54
N ALA A 119 30.14 10.83 2.39
CA ALA A 119 29.03 9.95 2.03
C ALA A 119 28.91 8.79 3.03
N GLU A 120 30.01 8.11 3.31
CA GLU A 120 30.08 7.00 4.26
C GLU A 120 29.71 7.42 5.68
N ALA A 121 30.24 8.56 6.16
CA ALA A 121 29.88 9.09 7.48
C ALA A 121 28.38 9.44 7.57
N THR A 122 27.80 9.96 6.49
CA THR A 122 26.36 10.27 6.43
C THR A 122 25.53 8.99 6.50
N ILE A 123 25.90 7.96 5.74
CA ILE A 123 25.23 6.65 5.78
C ILE A 123 25.35 6.06 7.19
N ALA A 124 26.56 6.01 7.76
CA ALA A 124 26.78 5.46 9.09
C ALA A 124 26.00 6.18 10.21
N LEU A 125 25.74 7.48 10.06
CA LEU A 125 25.00 8.27 11.04
C LEU A 125 23.47 8.20 10.85
N ALA A 126 23.00 8.25 9.61
CA ALA A 126 21.59 8.34 9.28
C ALA A 126 20.91 6.97 9.19
N ASP A 127 21.61 5.98 8.61
CA ASP A 127 21.09 4.65 8.31
C ASP A 127 22.23 3.63 8.12
N PRO A 128 22.74 3.03 9.20
CA PRO A 128 23.87 2.09 9.13
C PRO A 128 23.64 0.88 8.22
N ASP A 129 22.38 0.45 8.08
CA ASP A 129 21.99 -0.72 7.29
C ASP A 129 21.48 -0.30 5.89
N PHE A 130 21.74 0.93 5.44
CA PHE A 130 21.23 1.52 4.18
C PHE A 130 21.31 0.58 2.96
N TRP A 131 22.43 -0.14 2.82
CA TRP A 131 22.65 -1.04 1.68
C TRP A 131 21.88 -2.37 1.75
N GLN A 132 21.38 -2.73 2.93
CA GLN A 132 20.64 -3.98 3.15
C GLN A 132 19.16 -3.74 3.49
N ASN A 133 18.79 -2.53 3.93
CA ASN A 133 17.43 -2.25 4.38
C ASN A 133 16.45 -2.17 3.19
N PRO A 134 15.15 -2.47 3.41
CA PRO A 134 14.14 -2.46 2.36
C PRO A 134 13.59 -1.05 2.07
N GLY A 135 14.16 0.01 2.63
CA GLY A 135 13.70 1.39 2.50
C GLY A 135 12.56 1.79 3.46
N TYR A 136 12.23 0.94 4.45
CA TYR A 136 11.25 1.25 5.50
C TYR A 136 11.53 0.46 6.78
N HIS A 137 11.06 0.99 7.91
CA HIS A 137 10.99 0.31 9.19
C HIS A 137 9.53 0.08 9.58
N LEU A 138 9.25 -1.04 10.25
CA LEU A 138 7.90 -1.42 10.72
C LEU A 138 7.65 -0.97 12.17
#